data_AF-A0A4Z2E6R2-F1
#
_entry.id   AF-A0A4Z2E6R2-F1
#
_cell.length_a   1.000
_cell.length_b   1.000
_cell.length_c   1.000
_cell.angle_alpha   90.00
_cell.angle_beta   90.00
_cell.angle_gamma   90.00
#
_symmetry.space_group_name_H-M   'P 1'
#
loop_
_entity.id
_entity.type
_entity.pdbx_description
1 polymer ?
#
loop_
_entity_poly.entity_id
_entity_poly.type
_entity_poly.pdbx_seq_one_letter_code
_entity_poly.pdbx_strand_id
1 'polypeptide(L)'
;MALSMTTYKGFEKKPYCTMHYPKSSFTIVADTPENLRLKQQTMLNSQVRAILLLIWLIQYLSLSLSLSLSLSLSLSLSLSLSLSLSLSLSLSL
;
A
#
# COMPACT_ATOMS: atom_id res chain seq x y z
N MET A 1 13.86 51.36 -17.35
CA MET A 1 14.20 51.59 -15.93
C MET A 1 15.46 50.78 -15.64
N ALA A 2 16.60 51.46 -15.45
CA ALA A 2 17.88 50.77 -15.22
C ALA A 2 17.95 50.31 -13.75
N LEU A 3 18.14 49.00 -13.53
CA LEU A 3 18.31 48.44 -12.19
C LEU A 3 19.75 48.67 -11.75
N SER A 4 19.96 49.48 -10.71
CA SER A 4 21.26 49.62 -10.06
C SER A 4 21.51 48.46 -9.09
N MET A 5 22.78 48.18 -8.77
CA MET A 5 23.17 47.16 -7.79
C MET A 5 22.49 47.33 -6.42
N THR A 6 22.03 48.54 -6.11
CA THR A 6 21.34 48.89 -4.85
C THR A 6 19.82 48.71 -4.89
N THR A 7 19.21 48.62 -6.07
CA THR A 7 17.74 48.45 -6.27
C THR A 7 17.36 47.04 -6.76
N TYR A 8 18.37 46.20 -7.01
CA TYR A 8 18.22 44.83 -7.49
C TYR A 8 17.83 43.88 -6.36
N LYS A 9 16.80 43.06 -6.60
CA LYS A 9 16.51 41.88 -5.80
C LYS A 9 16.25 40.67 -6.70
N GLY A 10 16.98 39.58 -6.47
CA GLY A 10 16.78 38.32 -7.19
C GLY A 10 15.65 37.51 -6.56
N PHE A 11 14.72 37.03 -7.39
CA PHE A 11 13.70 36.03 -7.00
C PHE A 11 13.58 35.02 -8.15
N GLU A 12 13.61 33.71 -7.85
CA GLU A 12 13.56 32.65 -8.88
C GLU A 12 14.46 32.87 -10.10
N LYS A 13 15.70 33.31 -9.87
CA LYS A 13 16.71 33.62 -10.91
C LYS A 13 16.36 34.79 -11.85
N LYS A 14 15.32 35.57 -11.55
CA LYS A 14 14.95 36.77 -12.31
C LYS A 14 15.26 38.05 -11.53
N PRO A 15 15.74 39.13 -12.20
CA PRO A 15 15.98 40.43 -11.59
C PRO A 15 14.65 41.18 -11.36
N TYR A 16 14.37 41.60 -10.13
CA TYR A 16 13.23 42.46 -9.80
C TYR A 16 13.70 43.77 -9.18
N CYS A 17 12.95 44.86 -9.41
CA CYS A 17 13.11 46.09 -8.65
C CYS A 17 12.45 45.95 -7.27
N THR A 18 12.88 46.78 -6.32
CA THR A 18 12.35 46.81 -4.95
C THR A 18 10.82 46.99 -4.87
N MET A 19 10.22 47.72 -5.81
CA MET A 19 8.78 47.95 -5.91
C MET A 19 8.00 46.74 -6.44
N HIS A 20 8.58 45.96 -7.36
CA HIS A 20 7.97 44.78 -7.98
C HIS A 20 8.49 43.45 -7.41
N TYR A 21 9.18 43.48 -6.26
CA TYR A 21 9.66 42.27 -5.62
C TYR A 21 8.49 41.49 -5.01
N PRO A 22 8.20 40.27 -5.47
CA PRO A 22 7.09 39.49 -4.95
C PRO A 22 7.35 39.18 -3.47
N LYS A 23 6.52 39.77 -2.61
CA LYS A 23 6.56 39.49 -1.17
C LYS A 23 5.66 38.28 -0.92
N SER A 24 6.25 37.10 -0.77
CA SER A 24 5.53 35.93 -0.27
C SER A 24 5.24 36.15 1.22
N SER A 25 4.10 36.77 1.53
CA SER A 25 3.53 36.60 2.86
C SER A 25 3.16 35.13 3.02
N PHE A 26 3.37 34.55 4.20
CA PHE A 26 2.81 33.27 4.57
C PHE A 26 1.29 33.42 4.69
N THR A 27 0.60 33.65 3.58
CA THR A 27 -0.83 33.35 3.54
C THR A 27 -0.89 31.84 3.61
N ILE A 28 -1.60 31.31 4.61
CA ILE A 28 -2.17 29.97 4.52
C ILE A 28 -2.64 29.81 3.07
N VAL A 29 -2.09 28.83 2.36
CA VAL A 29 -2.47 28.61 0.97
C VAL A 29 -3.98 28.40 1.01
N ALA A 30 -4.75 29.41 0.62
CA ALA A 30 -6.20 29.25 0.52
C ALA A 30 -6.39 28.06 -0.41
N ASP A 31 -7.14 27.06 0.04
CA ASP A 31 -7.25 25.80 -0.67
C ASP A 31 -7.77 26.07 -2.09
N THR A 32 -6.85 26.19 -3.05
CA THR A 32 -7.18 26.14 -4.47
C THR A 32 -8.06 24.90 -4.69
N PRO A 33 -9.03 24.93 -5.61
CA PRO A 33 -9.89 23.78 -5.86
C PRO A 33 -9.08 22.50 -6.17
N GLU A 34 -7.84 22.63 -6.66
CA GLU A 34 -6.90 21.53 -6.82
C GLU A 34 -6.37 20.97 -5.49
N ASN A 35 -6.02 21.81 -4.50
CA ASN A 35 -5.61 21.35 -3.17
C ASN A 35 -6.74 20.63 -2.42
N LEU A 36 -7.99 21.07 -2.56
CA LEU A 36 -9.15 20.36 -1.99
C LEU A 36 -9.34 18.98 -2.64
N ARG A 37 -9.23 18.89 -3.97
CA ARG A 37 -9.30 17.62 -4.70
C ARG A 37 -8.18 16.66 -4.27
N LEU A 38 -6.95 17.15 -4.17
CA LEU A 38 -5.79 16.37 -3.72
C LEU A 38 -5.95 15.89 -2.27
N LYS A 39 -6.48 16.72 -1.38
CA LYS A 39 -6.77 16.34 0.01
C LYS A 39 -7.83 15.25 0.10
N GLN A 40 -8.90 15.35 -0.70
CA GLN A 40 -9.92 14.30 -0.75
C GLN A 40 -9.36 12.99 -1.36
N GLN A 41 -8.51 13.10 -2.39
CA GLN A 41 -7.85 11.95 -3.02
C GLN A 41 -6.87 11.24 -2.07
N THR A 42 -6.07 12.00 -1.29
CA THR A 42 -5.10 11.44 -0.33
C THR A 42 -5.79 10.69 0.82
N MET A 43 -6.93 11.18 1.31
CA MET A 43 -7.70 10.48 2.35
C MET A 43 -8.22 9.12 1.89
N LEU A 44 -8.70 9.02 0.64
CA LEU A 44 -9.14 7.74 0.07
C LEU A 44 -7.95 6.82 -0.25
N ASN A 45 -6.83 7.37 -0.73
CA ASN A 45 -5.67 6.58 -1.14
C ASN A 45 -5.02 5.83 0.04
N SER A 46 -5.04 6.41 1.25
CA SER A 46 -4.52 5.75 2.46
C SER A 46 -5.26 4.45 2.80
N GLN A 47 -6.59 4.40 2.59
CA GLN A 47 -7.39 3.20 2.85
C GLN A 47 -7.15 2.07 1.85
N VAL A 48 -6.85 2.39 0.59
CA VAL A 48 -6.68 1.39 -0.47
C VAL A 48 -5.53 0.43 -0.15
N ARG A 49 -4.40 0.93 0.38
CA ARG A 49 -3.26 0.07 0.74
C ARG A 49 -3.62 -0.94 1.83
N ALA A 50 -4.35 -0.50 2.86
CA ALA A 50 -4.77 -1.38 3.94
C ALA A 50 -5.76 -2.44 3.44
N ILE A 51 -6.74 -2.04 2.61
CA ILE A 51 -7.73 -2.95 2.02
C ILE A 51 -7.06 -4.02 1.15
N LEU A 52 -6.10 -3.64 0.29
CA LEU A 52 -5.38 -4.58 -0.55
C LEU A 52 -4.57 -5.60 0.27
N LEU A 53 -3.92 -5.15 1.35
CA LEU A 53 -3.21 -6.05 2.26
C LEU A 53 -4.16 -7.02 2.98
N LEU A 54 -5.34 -6.53 3.38
CA LEU A 54 -6.36 -7.35 4.03
C LEU A 54 -6.89 -8.44 3.09
N ILE A 55 -7.15 -8.09 1.82
CA ILE A 55 -7.56 -9.04 0.78
C ILE A 55 -6.49 -10.12 0.56
N TRP A 56 -5.23 -9.70 0.43
CA TRP A 56 -4.10 -10.64 0.28
C TRP A 56 -3.97 -11.61 1.45
N LEU A 57 -4.12 -11.10 2.68
CA LEU A 57 -4.05 -11.91 3.89
C LEU A 57 -5.16 -12.97 3.94
N ILE A 58 -6.40 -12.59 3.60
CA ILE A 58 -7.54 -13.50 3.57
C ILE A 58 -7.33 -14.60 2.52
N GLN A 59 -6.85 -14.25 1.33
CA GLN A 59 -6.57 -15.21 0.27
C GLN A 59 -5.46 -16.20 0.66
N TYR A 60 -4.40 -15.71 1.30
CA TYR A 60 -3.32 -16.56 1.79
C TYR A 60 -3.79 -17.53 2.88
N LEU A 61 -4.58 -17.03 3.85
CA LEU A 61 -5.08 -17.83 4.96
C LEU A 61 -6.00 -18.95 4.47
N SER A 62 -6.96 -18.64 3.60
CA SER A 62 -7.88 -19.63 3.03
C SER A 62 -7.16 -20.73 2.23
N LEU A 63 -6.13 -20.37 1.46
CA LEU A 63 -5.34 -21.34 0.71
C LEU A 63 -4.50 -22.24 1.63
N SER A 64 -3.84 -21.66 2.64
CA SER A 64 -3.06 -22.44 3.60
C SER A 64 -3.92 -23.44 4.38
N LEU A 65 -5.13 -23.04 4.77
CA LEU A 65 -6.05 -23.89 5.52
C LEU A 65 -6.54 -25.07 4.67
N SER A 66 -6.99 -24.81 3.43
CA SER A 66 -7.44 -25.87 2.52
C SER A 66 -6.33 -26.87 2.19
N LEU A 67 -5.10 -26.41 1.99
CA LEU A 67 -3.95 -27.27 1.75
C LEU A 67 -3.62 -28.14 2.98
N SER A 68 -3.62 -27.55 4.18
CA SER A 68 -3.37 -28.31 5.42
C SER A 68 -4.43 -29.41 5.65
N LEU A 69 -5.69 -29.10 5.39
CA LEU A 69 -6.80 -30.03 5.57
C LEU A 69 -6.71 -31.21 4.58
N SER A 70 -6.49 -30.93 3.30
CA SER A 70 -6.31 -31.98 2.28
C SER A 70 -5.12 -32.88 2.56
N LEU A 71 -4.00 -32.32 3.03
CA LEU A 71 -2.82 -33.10 3.39
C LEU A 71 -3.07 -33.99 4.62
N SER A 72 -3.76 -33.48 5.65
CA SER A 72 -4.12 -34.27 6.83
C SER A 72 -5.08 -35.43 6.49
N LEU A 73 -6.04 -35.18 5.59
CA LEU A 73 -7.02 -36.17 5.19
C LEU A 73 -6.40 -37.27 4.33
N SER A 74 -5.53 -36.91 3.38
CA SER A 74 -4.80 -37.91 2.58
C SER A 74 -3.87 -38.77 3.44
N LEU A 75 -3.18 -38.17 4.41
CA LEU A 75 -2.30 -38.90 5.30
C LEU A 75 -3.07 -39.89 6.19
N SER A 76 -4.17 -39.45 6.81
CA SER A 76 -5.01 -40.34 7.62
C SER A 76 -5.63 -41.50 6.81
N LEU A 77 -6.04 -41.22 5.57
CA LEU A 77 -6.55 -42.26 4.68
C LEU A 77 -5.45 -43.27 4.29
N SER A 78 -4.24 -42.80 3.98
CA SER A 78 -3.11 -43.68 3.67
C SER A 78 -2.72 -44.58 4.85
N LEU A 79 -2.70 -44.04 6.07
CA LEU A 79 -2.39 -44.81 7.28
C LEU A 79 -3.46 -45.86 7.55
N SER A 80 -4.74 -45.51 7.46
CA SER A 80 -5.83 -46.47 7.66
C SER A 80 -5.83 -47.60 6.63
N LEU A 81 -5.55 -47.31 5.35
CA LEU A 81 -5.37 -48.36 4.34
C LEU A 81 -4.16 -49.24 4.63
N SER A 82 -3.02 -48.66 5.03
CA SER A 82 -1.82 -49.45 5.35
C SER A 82 -2.04 -50.40 6.55
N LEU A 83 -2.72 -49.92 7.60
CA LEU A 83 -3.06 -50.75 8.77
C LEU A 83 -4.02 -51.88 8.40
N SER A 84 -5.08 -51.57 7.64
CA SER A 84 -6.06 -52.59 7.23
C SER A 84 -5.44 -53.69 6.35
N LEU A 85 -4.53 -53.34 5.42
CA LEU A 85 -3.77 -54.33 4.64
C LEU A 85 -2.82 -55.16 5.52
N SER A 86 -2.16 -54.54 6.50
CA SER A 86 -1.26 -55.28 7.40
C SER A 86 -2.00 -56.29 8.27
N LEU A 87 -3.18 -55.92 8.79
CA LEU A 87 -4.02 -56.84 9.57
C LEU A 87 -4.56 -57.98 8.69
N SER A 88 -5.04 -57.69 7.48
CA SER A 88 -5.57 -58.73 6.59
C SER A 88 -4.50 -59.75 6.21
N LEU A 89 -3.26 -59.33 5.94
CA LEU A 89 -2.15 -60.25 5.72
C LEU A 89 -1.84 -61.10 6.95
N SER A 90 -1.82 -60.49 8.15
CA SER A 90 -1.49 -61.19 9.39
C SER A 90 -2.53 -62.26 9.79
N LEU A 91 -3.80 -62.09 9.44
CA LEU A 91 -4.84 -63.12 9.66
C LEU A 91 -4.83 -64.23 8.59
N SER A 92 -4.24 -63.97 7.42
CA SER A 92 -4.16 -64.95 6.33
C SER A 92 -2.98 -65.91 6.43
N LEU A 93 -2.01 -65.63 7.31
CA LEU A 93 -0.82 -66.43 7.58
C LEU A 93 -1.03 -67.27 8.86
#